data_AF-A0AAW5SLN3-F1
#
_entry.id   AF-A0AAW5SLN3-F1
#
_cell.length_a   1.000
_cell.length_b   1.000
_cell.length_c   1.000
_cell.angle_alpha   90.00
_cell.angle_beta   90.00
_cell.angle_gamma   90.00
#
_symmetry.space_group_name_H-M   'P 1'
#
loop_
_entity.id
_entity.type
_entity.pdbx_description
1 polymer ?
#
loop_
_entity_poly.entity_id
_entity_poly.type
_entity_poly.pdbx_seq_one_letter_code
_entity_poly.pdbx_strand_id
1 'polypeptide(L)'
;MLAAAAGPIAALHVVPEPSAVMAQGCQGGEEQDQFTMTCVPFLVPNAPPPFQVTAANPDVPEIQGIPCIGHNAGACLGLAENEAAAGPPAQPRSTISSSP
;
A
#
# COMPACT_ATOMS: atom_id res chain seq x y z
N MET A 1 -31.50 63.54 -11.95
CA MET A 1 -31.55 62.45 -12.95
C MET A 1 -30.14 61.86 -13.03
N LEU A 2 -29.99 60.56 -12.78
CA LEU A 2 -28.73 59.76 -12.83
C LEU A 2 -28.02 59.94 -14.19
N ALA A 3 -26.68 59.91 -14.30
CA ALA A 3 -25.83 58.71 -14.49
C ALA A 3 -24.49 59.19 -15.09
N ALA A 4 -23.33 58.54 -15.08
CA ALA A 4 -22.83 57.26 -14.56
C ALA A 4 -21.30 57.40 -14.42
N ALA A 5 -20.71 56.83 -13.37
CA ALA A 5 -19.27 56.68 -13.26
C ALA A 5 -18.83 55.49 -14.12
N ALA A 6 -18.09 55.75 -15.21
CA ALA A 6 -17.48 54.72 -16.03
C ALA A 6 -16.20 54.22 -15.36
N GLY A 7 -16.29 53.11 -14.62
CA GLY A 7 -15.12 52.37 -14.12
C GLY A 7 -14.60 51.36 -15.15
N PRO A 8 -13.31 51.02 -15.14
CA PRO A 8 -12.75 50.03 -16.05
C PRO A 8 -13.30 48.64 -15.71
N ILE A 9 -13.94 48.00 -16.68
CA ILE A 9 -14.39 46.60 -16.57
C ILE A 9 -13.15 45.74 -16.81
N ALA A 10 -12.54 45.24 -15.73
CA ALA A 10 -11.56 44.17 -15.80
C ALA A 10 -12.27 42.89 -16.26
N ALA A 11 -12.11 42.53 -17.52
CA ALA A 11 -12.61 41.26 -18.04
C ALA A 11 -11.81 40.12 -17.40
N LEU A 12 -12.39 39.42 -16.41
CA LEU A 12 -11.87 38.13 -15.97
C LEU A 12 -11.98 37.13 -17.12
N HIS A 13 -10.84 36.72 -17.64
CA HIS A 13 -10.71 35.64 -18.60
C HIS A 13 -10.75 34.33 -17.81
N VAL A 14 -11.94 33.75 -17.71
CA VAL A 14 -12.11 32.39 -17.20
C VAL A 14 -11.64 31.47 -18.33
N VAL A 15 -10.47 30.85 -18.17
CA VAL A 15 -10.01 29.79 -19.07
C VAL A 15 -10.81 28.54 -18.70
N PRO A 16 -11.61 27.96 -19.62
CA PRO A 16 -12.23 26.67 -19.36
C PRO A 16 -11.11 25.64 -19.26
N GLU A 17 -10.94 25.02 -18.09
CA GLU A 17 -10.08 23.85 -17.97
C GLU A 17 -10.62 22.76 -18.92
N PRO A 18 -9.77 22.08 -19.70
CA PRO A 18 -10.21 21.00 -20.55
C PRO A 18 -10.87 19.97 -19.64
N SER A 19 -12.19 19.87 -19.76
CA SER A 19 -12.99 18.89 -19.06
C SER A 19 -12.42 17.52 -19.42
N ALA A 20 -11.67 16.94 -18.50
CA ALA A 20 -11.45 15.51 -18.53
C ALA A 20 -12.85 14.90 -18.54
N VAL A 21 -13.22 14.32 -19.67
CA VAL A 21 -14.17 13.22 -19.69
C VAL A 21 -13.71 12.31 -18.54
N MET A 22 -14.60 11.87 -17.65
CA MET A 22 -14.36 11.09 -16.42
C MET A 22 -14.45 11.90 -15.09
N ALA A 23 -15.67 12.31 -14.71
CA ALA A 23 -16.18 12.45 -13.34
C ALA A 23 -17.53 13.17 -13.43
N GLN A 24 -18.64 12.42 -13.45
CA GLN A 24 -19.98 13.01 -13.50
C GLN A 24 -20.31 13.68 -12.15
N GLY A 25 -19.80 14.89 -11.92
CA GLY A 25 -20.17 15.74 -10.77
C GLY A 25 -19.16 15.87 -9.63
N CYS A 26 -17.95 15.31 -9.76
CA CYS A 26 -16.89 15.49 -8.74
C CYS A 26 -15.91 16.60 -9.11
N GLN A 27 -15.29 17.22 -8.10
CA GLN A 27 -14.29 18.27 -8.31
C GLN A 27 -13.00 17.68 -8.86
N GLY A 28 -12.18 18.50 -9.51
CA GLY A 28 -10.86 18.07 -9.99
C GLY A 28 -10.03 17.51 -8.83
N GLY A 29 -9.52 16.28 -8.98
CA GLY A 29 -8.85 15.56 -7.89
C GLY A 29 -9.68 14.42 -7.28
N GLU A 30 -10.92 14.24 -7.73
CA GLU A 30 -11.85 13.23 -7.23
C GLU A 30 -12.53 12.43 -8.37
N GLU A 31 -12.83 11.15 -8.10
CA GLU A 31 -13.59 10.23 -8.97
C GLU A 31 -14.94 9.89 -8.31
N GLN A 32 -16.00 9.73 -9.10
CA GLN A 32 -17.28 9.24 -8.60
C GLN A 32 -17.23 7.73 -8.36
N ASP A 33 -17.49 7.29 -7.12
CA ASP A 33 -17.75 5.88 -6.83
C ASP A 33 -19.12 5.50 -7.40
N GLN A 34 -19.13 4.61 -8.40
CA GLN A 34 -20.35 4.19 -9.09
C GLN A 34 -21.34 3.39 -8.23
N PHE A 35 -20.88 2.84 -7.10
CA PHE A 35 -21.70 2.05 -6.18
C PHE A 35 -22.26 2.89 -5.04
N THR A 36 -21.51 3.88 -4.55
CA THR A 36 -21.94 4.75 -3.44
C THR A 36 -22.36 6.15 -3.87
N MET A 37 -22.15 6.49 -5.14
CA MET A 37 -22.40 7.81 -5.72
C MET A 37 -21.66 8.95 -4.98
N THR A 38 -20.58 8.62 -4.27
CA THR A 38 -19.78 9.57 -3.48
C THR A 38 -18.49 9.89 -4.21
N CYS A 39 -18.04 11.15 -4.16
CA CYS A 39 -16.76 11.55 -4.73
C CYS A 39 -15.61 11.11 -3.82
N VAL A 40 -14.68 10.34 -4.35
CA VAL A 40 -13.50 9.84 -3.64
C VAL A 40 -12.22 10.47 -4.21
N PRO A 41 -11.28 10.91 -3.37
CA PRO A 41 -10.05 11.53 -3.84
C PRO A 41 -9.14 10.51 -4.56
N PHE A 42 -8.50 10.93 -5.67
CA PHE A 42 -7.58 10.07 -6.43
C PHE A 42 -6.35 9.63 -5.61
N LEU A 43 -5.88 10.50 -4.73
CA LEU A 43 -4.74 10.27 -3.85
C LEU A 43 -5.15 10.69 -2.46
N VAL A 44 -4.89 9.84 -1.47
CA VAL A 44 -4.99 10.19 -0.05
C VAL A 44 -3.61 10.70 0.36
N PRO A 45 -3.38 12.02 0.51
CA PRO A 45 -2.03 12.56 0.73
C PRO A 45 -1.44 12.12 2.07
N ASN A 46 -2.30 11.67 2.99
CA ASN A 46 -1.94 11.20 4.32
C ASN A 46 -2.65 9.88 4.62
N ALA A 47 -2.43 8.86 3.78
CA ALA A 47 -2.87 7.52 4.13
C ALA A 47 -2.06 7.07 5.37
N PRO A 48 -2.71 6.62 6.46
CA PRO A 48 -2.02 5.85 7.48
C PRO A 48 -1.30 4.68 6.80
N PRO A 49 -0.12 4.24 7.27
CA PRO A 49 0.52 3.06 6.73
C PRO A 49 -0.53 1.93 6.68
N PRO A 50 -0.74 1.27 5.53
CA PRO A 50 -1.87 0.37 5.30
C PRO A 50 -1.90 -0.83 6.27
N PHE A 51 -0.80 -1.05 6.98
CA PHE A 51 -0.67 -1.98 8.08
C PHE A 51 0.59 -1.59 8.87
N GLN A 52 0.51 -1.62 10.20
CA GLN A 52 1.71 -1.79 11.02
C GLN A 52 1.88 -3.29 11.21
N VAL A 53 2.92 -3.87 10.60
CA VAL A 53 3.36 -5.22 10.97
C VAL A 53 4.06 -5.13 12.32
N THR A 54 3.30 -5.11 13.41
CA THR A 54 3.87 -5.47 14.70
C THR A 54 4.26 -6.93 14.60
N ALA A 55 5.54 -7.24 14.85
CA ALA A 55 6.11 -8.58 14.81
C ALA A 55 5.58 -9.51 15.93
N ALA A 56 4.31 -9.37 16.28
CA ALA A 56 3.65 -9.97 17.43
C ALA A 56 2.20 -10.34 17.10
N ASN A 57 1.84 -10.39 15.81
CA ASN A 57 0.54 -10.92 15.42
C ASN A 57 0.64 -12.47 15.46
N PRO A 58 -0.05 -13.16 16.39
CA PRO A 58 0.03 -14.61 16.52
C PRO A 58 -0.48 -15.37 15.29
N ASP A 59 -1.27 -14.71 14.43
CA ASP A 59 -1.79 -15.29 13.20
C ASP A 59 -0.83 -15.15 12.01
N VAL A 60 0.26 -14.39 12.16
CA VAL A 60 1.27 -14.18 11.12
C VAL A 60 2.54 -14.97 11.47
N PRO A 61 2.91 -15.97 10.67
CA PRO A 61 4.17 -16.68 10.87
C PRO A 61 5.35 -15.75 10.63
N GLU A 62 6.41 -15.94 11.43
CA GLU A 62 7.64 -15.16 11.36
C GLU A 62 8.85 -16.09 11.31
N ILE A 63 9.82 -15.74 10.47
CA ILE A 63 11.12 -16.41 10.43
C ILE A 63 12.17 -15.39 10.86
N GLN A 64 12.94 -15.71 11.91
CA GLN A 64 13.95 -14.80 12.48
C GLN A 64 13.40 -13.41 12.88
N GLY A 65 12.14 -13.33 13.30
CA GLY A 65 11.46 -12.08 13.66
C GLY A 65 11.01 -11.22 12.47
N ILE A 66 11.06 -11.77 11.25
CA ILE A 66 10.54 -11.14 10.05
C ILE A 66 9.12 -11.68 9.79
N PRO A 67 8.08 -10.84 9.84
CA PRO A 67 6.72 -11.28 9.56
C PRO A 67 6.55 -11.61 8.07
N CYS A 68 6.00 -12.80 7.80
CA CYS A 68 5.90 -13.37 6.46
C CYS A 68 4.67 -12.90 5.69
N ILE A 69 4.49 -11.58 5.61
CA ILE A 69 3.36 -10.93 4.92
C ILE A 69 3.83 -9.76 4.06
N GLY A 70 3.00 -9.39 3.08
CA GLY A 70 3.23 -8.24 2.20
C GLY A 70 4.58 -8.33 1.46
N HIS A 71 5.39 -7.27 1.57
CA HIS A 71 6.69 -7.16 0.90
C HIS A 71 7.70 -8.23 1.34
N ASN A 72 7.61 -8.71 2.58
CA ASN A 72 8.57 -9.66 3.14
C ASN A 72 8.21 -11.14 2.88
N ALA A 73 7.05 -11.41 2.27
CA ALA A 73 6.59 -12.78 2.00
C ALA A 73 7.60 -13.58 1.15
N GLY A 74 8.22 -12.95 0.15
CA GLY A 74 9.24 -13.59 -0.68
C GLY A 74 10.53 -13.94 0.08
N ALA A 75 10.97 -13.05 0.98
CA ALA A 75 12.14 -13.29 1.82
C ALA A 75 11.91 -14.45 2.81
N CYS A 76 10.71 -14.52 3.39
CA CYS A 76 10.31 -15.62 4.27
C CYS A 76 10.26 -16.97 3.55
N LEU A 77 9.72 -17.03 2.33
CA LEU A 77 9.73 -18.26 1.54
C LEU A 77 11.17 -18.75 1.30
N GLY A 78 12.08 -17.85 0.92
CA GLY A 78 13.48 -18.20 0.74
C GLY A 78 14.17 -18.71 2.01
N LEU A 79 13.85 -18.11 3.17
CA LEU A 79 14.38 -18.56 4.46
C LEU A 79 13.79 -19.91 4.88
N ALA A 80 12.50 -20.12 4.70
CA ALA A 80 11.82 -21.37 5.01
C ALA A 80 12.34 -22.53 4.15
N GLU A 81 12.53 -22.30 2.85
CA GLU A 81 13.14 -23.28 1.94
C GLU A 81 14.58 -23.60 2.34
N ASN A 82 15.36 -22.62 2.81
CA ASN A 82 16.72 -22.83 3.30
C ASN A 82 16.74 -23.65 4.60
N GLU A 83 15.84 -23.39 5.54
CA GLU A 83 15.68 -24.20 6.75
C GLU A 83 15.24 -25.63 6.43
N ALA A 84 14.31 -25.80 5.49
CA ALA A 84 13.90 -27.12 5.01
C ALA A 84 15.05 -27.87 4.31
N ALA A 85 15.89 -27.15 3.55
CA ALA A 85 17.04 -27.69 2.84
C ALA A 85 18.23 -28.02 3.76
N ALA A 86 18.31 -27.43 4.96
CA ALA A 86 19.37 -27.71 5.93
C ALA A 86 19.40 -29.19 6.37
N GLY A 87 18.28 -29.90 6.20
CA GLY A 87 18.18 -31.32 6.50
C GLY A 87 18.34 -31.66 7.99
N PRO A 88 18.18 -32.93 8.37
CA PRO A 88 18.41 -33.36 9.74
C PRO A 88 19.87 -33.12 10.13
N PRO A 89 20.16 -32.70 11.38
CA PRO A 89 21.53 -32.57 11.84
C PRO A 89 22.26 -33.91 11.72
N ALA A 90 23.49 -33.88 11.21
CA ALA A 90 24.32 -35.07 11.08
C ALA A 90 24.49 -35.74 12.45
N GLN A 91 23.95 -36.95 12.61
CA GLN A 91 23.99 -37.66 13.88
C GLN A 91 25.33 -38.40 14.02
N PRO A 92 26.22 -38.01 14.95
CA PRO A 92 27.51 -38.66 15.09
C PRO A 92 27.32 -40.10 15.59
N ARG A 93 27.70 -41.10 14.79
CA ARG A 93 27.79 -42.49 15.25
C ARG A 93 28.96 -42.60 16.23
N SER A 94 28.65 -42.58 17.53
CA SER A 94 29.64 -42.64 18.61
C SER A 94 29.80 -44.05 19.21
N THR A 95 29.31 -45.10 18.55
CA THR A 95 29.51 -46.47 19.04
C THR A 95 30.72 -47.10 18.36
N ILE A 96 31.86 -47.11 19.06
CA ILE A 96 32.96 -48.03 18.78
C ILE A 96 32.44 -49.43 19.16
N SER A 97 32.05 -50.22 18.16
CA SER A 97 31.67 -51.62 18.37
C SER A 97 32.95 -52.47 18.46
N SER A 98 33.48 -52.60 19.67
CA SER A 98 34.48 -53.62 19.98
C SER A 98 33.76 -54.96 20.16
N SER A 99 33.72 -55.77 19.10
CA SER A 99 33.40 -57.19 19.26
C SER A 99 34.63 -57.90 19.84
N PRO A 100 34.51 -58.74 20.88
CA PRO A 100 35.60 -59.56 21.39
C PRO A 100 36.06 -60.61 20.37
#